data_AF-A0A7K2YVS4-F1
#
_entry.id   AF-A0A7K2YVS4-F1
#
_cell.length_a   1.000
_cell.length_b   1.000
_cell.length_c   1.000
_cell.angle_alpha   90.00
_cell.angle_beta   90.00
_cell.angle_gamma   90.00
#
_symmetry.space_group_name_H-M   'P 1'
#
loop_
_entity.id
_entity.type
_entity.pdbx_description
1 polymer ?
#
loop_
_entity_poly.entity_id
_entity_poly.type
_entity_poly.pdbx_seq_one_letter_code
_entity_poly.pdbx_strand_id
1 'polypeptide(L)' 'VAACVAGHRSAEPGHAAALAKLSLRPLVELELRLGEGTGAVLALPLVQSAVRVLHDVATFDSAGVSGKTD' A
#
# COMPACT_ATOMS: atom_id res chain seq x y z
N VAL A 1 -6.59 11.38 10.56
CA VAL A 1 -6.21 10.11 9.89
C VAL A 1 -6.15 10.23 8.37
N ALA A 2 -6.70 11.28 7.73
CA ALA A 2 -6.76 11.39 6.27
C ALA A 2 -5.42 11.24 5.51
N ALA A 3 -4.29 11.53 6.17
CA ALA A 3 -2.94 11.38 5.60
C ALA A 3 -2.22 10.07 6.02
N CYS A 4 -2.83 9.22 6.84
CA CYS A 4 -2.18 8.01 7.34
C CYS A 4 -2.37 6.83 6.38
N VAL A 5 -1.30 6.08 6.14
CA VAL A 5 -1.33 4.79 5.45
C VAL A 5 -0.94 3.70 6.46
N ALA A 6 -1.75 2.64 6.57
CA ALA A 6 -1.39 1.51 7.40
C ALA A 6 -0.36 0.63 6.67
N GLY A 7 0.87 0.61 7.17
CA GLY A 7 1.96 -0.19 6.58
C GLY A 7 1.67 -1.68 6.60
N HIS A 8 1.56 -2.26 7.80
CA HIS A 8 1.27 -3.69 7.98
C HIS A 8 0.22 -3.96 9.04
N ARG A 9 -0.36 -5.18 9.04
CA ARG A 9 -1.04 -5.73 10.22
C ARG A 9 -0.04 -6.52 11.08
N SER A 10 0.29 -5.96 12.25
CA SER A 10 0.92 -6.70 13.37
C SER A 10 0.13 -7.95 13.77
N ALA A 11 0.84 -8.99 14.19
CA ALA A 11 0.26 -10.21 14.78
C ALA A 11 -0.32 -9.99 16.20
N GLU A 12 -0.18 -8.80 16.77
CA GLU A 12 -0.80 -8.47 18.05
C GLU A 12 -2.34 -8.42 17.94
N PRO A 13 -3.09 -9.05 18.87
CA PRO A 13 -4.55 -9.18 18.77
C PRO A 13 -5.30 -7.84 18.62
N GLY A 14 -4.81 -6.78 19.27
CA GLY A 14 -5.46 -5.47 19.26
C GLY A 14 -5.32 -4.70 17.96
N HIS A 15 -4.36 -5.05 17.10
CA HIS A 15 -4.03 -4.21 15.96
C HIS A 15 -5.11 -4.24 14.86
N ALA A 16 -5.75 -5.39 14.65
CA ALA A 16 -6.89 -5.50 13.72
C ALA A 16 -8.06 -4.59 14.15
N ALA A 17 -8.38 -4.57 15.45
CA ALA A 17 -9.42 -3.71 16.00
C ALA A 17 -9.05 -2.22 15.88
N ALA A 18 -7.79 -1.87 16.13
CA ALA A 18 -7.29 -0.50 15.97
C ALA A 18 -7.40 -0.02 14.51
N LEU A 19 -6.99 -0.85 13.54
CA LEU A 19 -7.11 -0.55 12.12
C LEU A 19 -8.57 -0.36 11.69
N ALA A 20 -9.47 -1.23 12.16
CA ALA A 20 -10.90 -1.11 11.89
C ALA A 20 -11.47 0.22 12.44
N LYS A 21 -11.10 0.59 13.67
CA LYS A 21 -11.54 1.85 14.30
C LYS A 21 -11.02 3.08 13.56
N LEU A 22 -9.82 2.99 12.99
CA LEU A 22 -9.20 4.04 12.18
C LEU A 22 -9.67 4.02 10.72
N SER A 23 -10.45 3.00 10.32
CA SER A 23 -10.86 2.76 8.92
C SER A 23 -9.66 2.69 7.96
N LEU A 24 -8.57 2.06 8.41
CA LEU A 24 -7.36 1.87 7.62
C LEU A 24 -7.23 0.42 7.18
N ARG A 25 -6.89 0.21 5.91
CA ARG A 25 -6.52 -1.09 5.36
C ARG A 25 -4.99 -1.21 5.31
N PRO A 26 -4.38 -2.24 5.92
CA PRO A 26 -2.94 -2.44 5.88
C PRO A 26 -2.47 -2.83 4.46
N LEU A 27 -1.27 -2.42 4.07
CA LEU A 27 -0.69 -2.79 2.76
C LEU A 27 -0.14 -4.22 2.75
N VAL A 28 0.46 -4.67 3.85
CA VAL A 28 1.04 -6.02 3.96
C VAL A 28 0.65 -6.74 5.25
N GLU A 29 0.73 -8.06 5.21
CA GLU A 29 0.44 -8.94 6.33
C GLU A 29 1.48 -10.05 6.37
N LEU A 30 2.38 -9.98 7.34
CA LEU A 30 3.62 -10.76 7.38
C LEU A 30 3.86 -11.40 8.76
N GLU A 31 2.81 -11.47 9.60
CA GLU A 31 2.87 -12.02 10.96
C GLU A 31 3.92 -11.38 11.89
N LEU A 32 4.35 -10.15 11.57
CA LEU A 32 5.36 -9.41 12.35
C LEU A 32 4.76 -8.85 13.65
N ARG A 33 5.58 -8.81 14.70
CA ARG A 33 5.24 -8.20 16.00
C ARG A 33 6.45 -7.58 16.71
N LEU A 34 7.49 -7.20 15.94
CA LEU A 34 8.71 -6.60 16.49
C LEU A 34 8.50 -5.14 16.90
N GLY A 35 7.70 -4.38 16.14
CA GLY A 35 7.53 -2.94 16.35
C GLY A 35 8.63 -2.14 15.67
N GLU A 36 9.10 -1.07 16.34
CA GLU A 36 10.20 -0.20 15.88
C GLU A 36 9.99 0.45 14.49
N GLY A 37 8.76 0.47 13.98
CA GLY A 37 8.44 0.96 12.64
C GLY A 37 8.81 0.01 11.49
N THR A 38 9.29 -1.21 11.79
CA THR A 38 9.72 -2.19 10.79
C THR A 38 8.65 -2.50 9.74
N GLY A 39 7.41 -2.73 10.16
CA GLY A 39 6.28 -2.96 9.24
C GLY A 39 5.90 -1.73 8.40
N ALA A 40 6.19 -0.51 8.86
CA ALA A 40 6.00 0.70 8.06
C ALA A 40 7.08 0.85 6.98
N VAL A 41 8.35 0.63 7.35
CA VAL A 41 9.48 0.68 6.40
C VAL A 41 9.38 -0.42 5.35
N LEU A 42 8.94 -1.62 5.72
CA LEU A 42 8.71 -2.72 4.76
C LEU A 42 7.59 -2.40 3.75
N ALA A 43 6.61 -1.57 4.13
CA ALA A 43 5.54 -1.14 3.23
C ALA A 43 5.90 0.08 2.37
N LEU A 44 6.98 0.81 2.70
CA LEU A 44 7.39 2.03 1.99
C LEU A 44 7.62 1.81 0.48
N PRO A 45 8.26 0.72 0.01
CA PRO A 45 8.44 0.48 -1.42
C PRO A 45 7.12 0.35 -2.19
N LEU A 46 6.04 -0.11 -1.55
CA LEU A 46 4.72 -0.20 -2.19
C LEU A 46 4.12 1.19 -2.42
N VAL A 47 4.25 2.09 -1.44
CA VAL A 47 3.80 3.48 -1.57
C VAL A 47 4.61 4.20 -2.66
N GLN A 48 5.93 4.03 -2.68
CA GLN A 48 6.79 4.61 -3.71
C GLN A 48 6.46 4.06 -5.10
N SER A 49 6.19 2.76 -5.21
CA SER A 49 5.79 2.13 -6.47
C SER A 49 4.45 2.68 -6.97
N ALA A 50 3.48 2.90 -6.08
CA ALA A 50 2.19 3.51 -6.47
C ALA A 50 2.37 4.92 -7.06
N VAL A 51 3.25 5.74 -6.46
CA VAL A 51 3.58 7.07 -6.99
C VAL A 51 4.27 6.96 -8.35
N ARG A 52 5.24 6.04 -8.51
CA ARG A 52 5.91 5.81 -9.80
C ARG A 52 4.96 5.34 -10.87
N VAL A 53 4.02 4.45 -10.55
CA VAL A 53 2.99 4.01 -11.50
C VAL A 53 2.19 5.19 -12.04
N LEU A 54 1.80 6.12 -11.16
CA LEU A 54 1.04 7.31 -11.57
C LEU A 54 1.86 8.29 -12.43
N HIS A 55 3.17 8.34 -12.26
CA HIS A 55 4.04 9.30 -12.95
C HIS A 55 4.66 8.73 -14.24
N ASP A 56 5.08 7.47 -14.21
CA ASP A 56 5.98 6.88 -15.21
C ASP A 56 5.28 5.93 -16.18
N VAL A 57 4.10 5.39 -15.82
CA VAL A 57 3.39 4.47 -16.71
C VAL A 57 2.70 5.27 -17.82
N ALA A 58 3.10 4.96 -19.06
CA ALA A 58 2.50 5.54 -20.25
C ALA A 58 1.00 5.26 -20.30
N THR A 59 0.22 6.27 -20.66
CA THR A 59 -1.20 6.10 -21.00
C THR A 59 -1.34 5.24 -22.25
N PHE A 60 -2.50 4.61 -22.44
CA PHE A 60 -2.79 3.78 -23.63
C PHE A 60 -2.51 4.51 -24.95
N ASP A 61 -2.82 5.81 -25.00
CA ASP A 61 -2.58 6.65 -26.17
C ASP A 61 -1.08 6.85 -26.44
N SER A 62 -0.33 7.28 -25.42
CA SER A 62 1.13 7.45 -25.53
C SER A 62 1.88 6.14 -25.78
N ALA A 63 1.32 5.01 -25.38
CA ALA A 63 1.88 3.69 -25.61
C ALA A 63 1.46 3.07 -26.96
N GLY A 64 0.61 3.74 -27.75
CA GLY A 64 0.19 3.29 -29.07
C GLY A 64 -0.69 2.02 -29.05
N VAL A 65 -1.45 1.82 -27.97
CA VAL A 65 -2.29 0.63 -27.74
C VAL A 65 -3.79 0.94 -27.73
N SER A 66 -4.17 2.20 -27.93
CA SER A 66 -5.56 2.61 -28.19
C SER A 66 -6.04 2.06 -29.54
N GLY A 67 -7.11 1.26 -29.53
CA GLY A 67 -7.76 0.77 -30.76
C GLY A 67 -7.37 -0.65 -31.21
N LYS A 68 -6.66 -1.42 -30.39
CA LYS A 68 -6.47 -2.86 -30.63
C LYS A 68 -7.74 -3.59 -30.21
N THR A 69 -8.67 -3.72 -31.14
CA THR A 69 -9.82 -4.62 -31.03
C THR A 69 -9.28 -6.04 -31.11
N ASP A 70 -9.54 -6.87 -30.09
CA ASP A 70 -9.49 -8.32 -30.28
C ASP A 70 -10.49 -8.74 -31.38
#